data_AF-T1AQ93-F1
#
_entry.id   AF-T1AQ93-F1
#
_cell.length_a   1.000
_cell.length_b   1.000
_cell.length_c   1.000
_cell.angle_alpha   90.00
_cell.angle_beta   90.00
_cell.angle_gamma   90.00
#
_symmetry.space_group_name_H-M   'P 1'
#
loop_
_entity.id
_entity.type
_entity.pdbx_description
1 polymer ?
#
loop_
_entity_poly.entity_id
_entity_poly.type
_entity_poly.pdbx_seq_one_letter_code
_entity_poly.pdbx_strand_id
1 'polypeptide(L)'
;MSRGGPTEEERADPGIRLPRGGVRARGHHQRQYLSNIHSHDLTFGVGPAGTGKTYLAVACAVESLQAETIHRVVLVRRRWKPASGSASCPAT
;
A
#
# COMPACT_ATOMS: atom_id res chain seq x y z
N MET A 1 -13.52 -18.27 34.38
CA MET A 1 -13.82 -16.84 34.18
C MET A 1 -12.86 -16.30 33.12
N SER A 2 -13.42 -15.59 32.15
CA SER A 2 -12.79 -14.78 31.09
C SER A 2 -11.70 -15.42 30.23
N ARG A 3 -12.14 -16.14 29.17
CA ARG A 3 -11.40 -16.14 27.90
C ARG A 3 -11.44 -14.69 27.41
N GLY A 4 -10.37 -13.94 27.62
CA GLY A 4 -10.20 -12.61 27.05
C GLY A 4 -10.38 -12.73 25.54
N GLY A 5 -11.45 -12.13 25.03
CA GLY A 5 -11.63 -11.97 23.60
C GLY A 5 -10.47 -11.16 23.03
N PRO A 6 -10.09 -11.36 21.76
CA PRO A 6 -9.05 -10.57 21.14
C PRO A 6 -9.42 -9.09 21.26
N THR A 7 -8.51 -8.30 21.81
CA THR A 7 -8.59 -6.84 21.91
C THR A 7 -8.96 -6.29 20.54
N GLU A 8 -9.88 -5.32 20.48
CA GLU A 8 -10.43 -4.74 19.24
C GLU A 8 -9.33 -4.19 18.30
N GLU A 9 -8.15 -3.89 18.85
CA GLU A 9 -6.94 -3.51 18.12
C GLU A 9 -6.29 -4.63 17.29
N GLU A 10 -6.49 -5.91 17.63
CA GLU A 10 -6.02 -7.07 16.86
C GLU A 10 -6.99 -7.43 15.72
N ARG A 11 -8.28 -7.12 15.89
CA ARG A 11 -9.27 -7.15 14.77
C ARG A 11 -8.99 -6.08 13.72
N ALA A 12 -8.27 -5.03 14.08
CA ALA A 12 -7.93 -3.90 13.23
C ALA A 12 -6.44 -3.84 12.85
N ASP A 13 -5.69 -4.94 12.92
CA ASP A 13 -4.44 -5.03 12.14
C ASP A 13 -4.85 -5.41 10.71
N PRO A 14 -4.84 -4.47 9.74
CA PRO A 14 -5.00 -4.81 8.34
C PRO A 14 -3.73 -5.54 7.86
N GLY A 15 -3.49 -6.72 8.41
CA GLY A 15 -2.50 -7.65 7.95
C GLY A 15 -3.01 -8.24 6.66
N ILE A 16 -2.46 -7.78 5.55
CA ILE A 16 -2.84 -8.27 4.23
C ILE A 16 -2.29 -9.68 4.09
N ARG A 17 -3.17 -10.63 3.81
CA ARG A 17 -2.78 -12.04 3.64
C ARG A 17 -2.50 -12.31 2.16
N LEU A 18 -1.24 -12.53 1.82
CA LEU A 18 -0.83 -12.96 0.49
C LEU A 18 -0.25 -14.38 0.49
N PRO A 19 -0.36 -15.12 -0.63
CA PRO A 19 0.16 -16.48 -0.78
C PRO A 19 1.67 -16.61 -0.54
N ARG A 20 2.45 -15.54 -0.78
CA ARG A 20 3.92 -15.52 -0.64
C ARG A 20 4.42 -14.87 0.65
N GLY A 21 3.54 -14.57 1.59
CA GLY A 21 3.88 -13.95 2.88
C GLY A 21 2.94 -12.80 3.24
N GLY A 22 2.57 -12.73 4.53
CA GLY A 22 1.69 -11.68 5.05
C GLY A 22 2.40 -10.32 5.11
N VAL A 23 1.73 -9.28 4.62
CA VAL A 23 2.24 -7.91 4.65
C VAL A 23 1.53 -7.18 5.78
N ARG A 24 2.28 -6.81 6.82
CA ARG A 24 1.76 -6.07 7.97
C ARG A 24 2.20 -4.61 7.95
N ALA A 25 1.27 -3.73 8.28
CA ALA A 25 1.58 -2.34 8.55
C ALA A 25 2.39 -2.24 9.86
N ARG A 26 3.55 -1.59 9.81
CA ARG A 26 4.42 -1.41 10.98
C ARG A 26 4.15 -0.12 11.75
N GLY A 27 3.56 0.88 11.09
CA GLY A 27 3.31 2.20 11.66
C GLY A 27 1.85 2.61 11.62
N HIS A 28 1.47 3.56 12.49
CA HIS A 28 0.11 4.10 12.58
C HIS A 28 -0.43 4.60 11.23
N HIS A 29 0.36 5.40 10.49
CA HIS A 29 -0.05 5.90 9.17
C HIS A 29 -0.28 4.80 8.13
N GLN A 30 0.46 3.68 8.23
CA GLN A 30 0.25 2.54 7.31
C GLN A 30 -1.05 1.80 7.63
N ARG A 31 -1.37 1.64 8.93
CA ARG A 31 -2.66 1.06 9.35
C ARG A 31 -3.82 1.93 8.93
N GLN A 32 -3.71 3.24 9.14
CA GLN A 32 -4.72 4.21 8.70
C GLN A 32 -4.87 4.21 7.18
N TYR A 33 -3.77 4.16 6.43
CA TYR A 33 -3.82 4.05 4.96
C TYR A 33 -4.61 2.82 4.51
N LEU A 34 -4.38 1.66 5.13
CA LEU A 34 -5.10 0.45 4.82
C LEU A 34 -6.57 0.51 5.23
N SER A 35 -6.88 1.05 6.41
CA SER A 35 -8.27 1.28 6.83
C SER A 35 -9.02 2.20 5.85
N ASN A 36 -8.35 3.24 5.35
CA ASN A 36 -8.93 4.14 4.36
C ASN A 36 -9.22 3.44 3.02
N ILE A 37 -8.33 2.55 2.55
CA ILE A 37 -8.55 1.78 1.32
C ILE A 37 -9.81 0.88 1.42
N HIS A 38 -10.10 0.33 2.59
CA HIS A 38 -11.27 -0.52 2.79
C HIS A 38 -12.57 0.27 2.98
N SER A 39 -12.48 1.50 3.48
CA SER A 39 -13.65 2.33 3.81
C SER A 39 -14.03 3.34 2.71
N HIS A 40 -13.10 3.68 1.82
CA HIS A 40 -13.28 4.70 0.79
C HIS A 40 -12.98 4.14 -0.60
N ASP A 41 -13.81 4.50 -1.58
CA ASP A 41 -13.61 4.12 -3.00
C ASP A 41 -12.31 4.69 -3.59
N LEU A 42 -11.82 5.79 -3.01
CA LEU A 42 -10.60 6.46 -3.47
C LEU A 42 -9.75 6.94 -2.29
N THR A 43 -8.49 6.49 -2.25
CA THR A 43 -7.53 6.84 -1.21
C THR A 43 -6.23 7.35 -1.83
N PHE A 44 -5.75 8.51 -1.36
CA PHE A 44 -4.46 9.06 -1.78
C PHE A 44 -3.37 8.73 -0.75
N GLY A 45 -2.36 7.98 -1.18
CA GLY A 45 -1.18 7.68 -0.36
C GLY A 45 -0.09 8.74 -0.52
N VAL A 46 -0.07 9.76 0.34
CA VAL A 46 0.99 10.77 0.37
C VAL A 46 2.06 10.40 1.41
N GLY A 47 3.33 10.55 1.07
CA GLY A 47 4.42 10.41 2.05
C GLY A 47 5.80 10.23 1.42
N PRO A 48 6.87 10.22 2.24
CA PRO A 48 8.25 10.09 1.79
C PRO A 48 8.50 8.76 1.07
N ALA A 49 9.49 8.72 0.18
CA ALA A 49 9.91 7.50 -0.49
C ALA A 49 10.31 6.42 0.53
N GLY A 50 10.01 5.15 0.24
CA GLY A 50 10.38 4.02 1.10
C GLY A 50 9.36 3.63 2.19
N THR A 51 8.27 4.39 2.39
CA THR A 51 7.20 4.06 3.37
C THR A 51 6.23 2.96 2.93
N GLY A 52 6.51 2.26 1.82
CA GLY A 52 5.73 1.09 1.39
C GLY A 52 4.33 1.38 0.85
N LYS A 53 3.93 2.65 0.63
CA LYS A 53 2.58 3.02 0.16
C LYS A 53 2.12 2.26 -1.09
N THR A 54 2.98 2.18 -2.10
CA THR A 54 2.70 1.42 -3.32
C THR A 54 2.65 -0.08 -3.05
N TYR A 55 3.54 -0.61 -2.21
CA TYR A 55 3.59 -2.03 -1.90
C TYR A 55 2.34 -2.48 -1.13
N LEU A 56 1.93 -1.70 -0.11
CA LEU A 56 0.71 -1.93 0.67
C LEU A 56 -0.55 -1.83 -0.20
N ALA A 57 -0.61 -0.86 -1.11
CA ALA A 57 -1.73 -0.73 -2.05
C ALA A 57 -1.85 -1.95 -2.97
N VAL A 58 -0.73 -2.39 -3.54
CA VAL A 58 -0.70 -3.58 -4.42
C VAL A 58 -1.04 -4.83 -3.63
N ALA A 59 -0.52 -4.97 -2.42
CA ALA A 59 -0.83 -6.07 -1.53
C ALA A 59 -2.34 -6.16 -1.28
N CYS A 60 -2.99 -5.04 -0.93
CA CYS A 60 -4.43 -4.95 -0.70
C CYS A 60 -5.21 -5.32 -1.96
N ALA A 61 -4.79 -4.81 -3.13
CA ALA A 61 -5.43 -5.13 -4.40
C ALA A 61 -5.34 -6.63 -4.73
N VAL A 62 -4.22 -7.28 -4.44
CA VAL A 62 -4.04 -8.72 -4.69
C VAL A 62 -4.87 -9.56 -3.71
N GLU A 63 -5.06 -9.12 -2.49
CA GLU A 63 -5.98 -9.74 -1.53
C GLU A 63 -7.43 -9.62 -2.00
N SER A 64 -7.88 -8.42 -2.40
CA SER A 64 -9.24 -8.22 -2.95
C SER A 64 -9.48 -9.01 -4.24
N LEU A 65 -8.44 -9.21 -5.05
CA LEU A 65 -8.50 -10.04 -6.26
C LEU A 65 -8.68 -11.52 -5.92
N GLN A 66 -8.02 -12.01 -4.86
CA GLN A 66 -8.19 -13.39 -4.37
C GLN A 66 -9.53 -13.60 -3.67
N ALA A 67 -10.04 -12.56 -2.99
CA ALA A 67 -11.38 -12.56 -2.40
C ALA A 67 -12.49 -12.34 -3.44
N GLU A 68 -12.16 -12.36 -4.74
CA GLU A 68 -13.08 -12.16 -5.87
C GLU A 68 -13.93 -10.87 -5.77
N THR A 69 -13.47 -9.91 -4.97
CA THR A 69 -14.18 -8.64 -4.74
C THR A 69 -13.95 -7.66 -5.90
N ILE A 70 -12.85 -7.84 -6.62
CA ILE A 70 -12.51 -7.08 -7.83
C ILE A 70 -12.16 -8.01 -8.99
N HIS A 71 -12.51 -7.61 -10.21
CA HIS A 71 -12.24 -8.42 -11.41
C HIS A 71 -10.91 -8.12 -12.09
N ARG A 72 -10.41 -6.87 -11.98
CA ARG A 72 -9.21 -6.40 -12.69
C ARG A 72 -8.46 -5.36 -11.87
N VAL A 73 -7.13 -5.40 -11.94
CA VAL A 73 -6.23 -4.41 -11.32
C VAL A 73 -5.47 -3.68 -12.42
N VAL A 74 -5.47 -2.35 -12.38
CA VAL A 74 -4.73 -1.50 -13.33
C VAL A 74 -3.62 -0.77 -12.58
N LEU A 75 -2.36 -1.08 -12.91
CA LEU A 75 -1.18 -0.40 -12.35
C LEU A 75 -0.57 0.54 -13.37
N VAL A 76 -0.69 1.85 -13.13
CA VAL A 76 -0.05 2.87 -13.97
C VAL A 76 1.20 3.38 -13.27
N ARG A 77 2.37 3.07 -13.83
CA ARG A 77 3.64 3.66 -13.40
C ARG A 77 4.01 4.82 -14.31
N ARG A 78 3.99 6.05 -13.79
CA ARG A 78 4.56 7.19 -14.50
C ARG A 78 6.09 7.08 -14.47
N ARG A 79 6.70 6.94 -15.65
CA ARG A 79 8.14 7.15 -15.81
C ARG A 79 8.31 8.52 -16.45
N TRP A 80 8.69 9.51 -15.65
CA TRP A 80 9.19 10.75 -16.21
C TRP A 80 10.61 10.49 -16.72
N LYS A 81 10.75 10.42 -18.04
CA LYS A 81 12.05 10.51 -18.72
C LYS A 81 12.29 12.00 -18.98
N PRO A 82 13.34 12.60 -18.40
CA PRO A 82 13.75 13.93 -18.85
C PRO A 82 14.07 13.87 -20.36
N ALA A 83 13.65 14.89 -21.10
CA ALA A 83 14.13 15.09 -22.46
C ALA A 83 15.65 15.21 -22.38
N SER A 84 16.38 14.32 -23.07
CA SER A 84 17.83 14.34 -23.14
C SER A 84 18.28 15.56 -23.96
N GLY A 85 18.29 16.73 -23.32
CA GLY A 85 19.08 17.88 -23.74
C GLY A 85 20.45 17.76 -23.09
N SER A 86 21.50 17.67 -23.90
CA SER A 86 22.90 17.65 -23.50
C SER A 86 23.22 18.82 -22.55
N ALA A 87 23.29 18.55 -21.25
CA ALA A 87 23.96 19.45 -20.33
C ALA A 87 25.48 19.21 -20.49
N SER A 88 26.09 19.93 -21.42
CA SER A 88 27.53 20.15 -21.42
C SER A 88 27.86 20.93 -20.14
N CYS A 89 28.42 20.26 -19.15
CA CYS A 89 29.04 20.92 -18.01
C CYS A 89 30.33 21.61 -18.50
N PRO A 90 30.48 22.95 -18.44
CA PRO A 90 31.80 23.52 -18.53
C PRO A 90 32.47 23.35 -17.17
N ALA A 91 33.54 22.56 -17.14
CA ALA A 91 34.51 22.62 -16.06
C ALA A 91 35.25 23.97 -16.19
N THR A 92 35.19 24.79 -15.14
CA THR A 92 36.14 25.86 -14.86
C THR A 92 36.66 25.63 -13.46
#